data_AF-A0A9D8WMX9-F1
#
_entry.id   AF-A0A9D8WMX9-F1
#
_cell.length_a   1.000
_cell.length_b   1.000
_cell.length_c   1.000
_cell.angle_alpha   90.00
_cell.angle_beta   90.00
_cell.angle_gamma   90.00
#
_symmetry.space_group_name_H-M   'P 1'
#
loop_
_entity.id
_entity.type
_entity.pdbx_description
1 polymer ?
#
loop_
_entity_poly.entity_id
_entity_poly.type
_entity_poly.pdbx_seq_one_letter_code
_entity_poly.pdbx_strand_id
1 'polypeptide(L)'
;GDLAMGHPAAKIRDDALSRARFEFRWEDQFNLALDPETARDFHDQTLPKDAHKVAHFCSMCGPKFCSMEITREIRDTFGSARAPNTLTEAEQGMLEKAEEFKAKGSEIYLAEPSD
;
A
#
# COMPACT_ATOMS: atom_id res chain seq x y z
N GLY A 1 -5.39 17.13 23.51
CA GLY A 1 -4.04 17.01 22.93
C GLY A 1 -3.90 17.96 21.76
N ASP A 2 -2.70 18.45 21.50
CA ASP A 2 -2.41 19.58 20.59
C ASP A 2 -2.94 19.39 19.16
N LEU A 3 -2.95 18.15 18.67
CA LEU A 3 -3.50 17.82 17.35
C LEU A 3 -4.99 18.16 17.23
N ALA A 4 -5.79 17.85 18.25
CA ALA A 4 -7.23 18.12 18.26
C ALA A 4 -7.54 19.62 18.40
N MET A 5 -6.63 20.39 19.01
CA MET A 5 -6.73 21.84 19.13
C MET A 5 -6.24 22.57 17.86
N GLY A 6 -5.69 21.83 16.89
CA GLY A 6 -5.16 22.41 15.66
C GLY A 6 -3.84 23.16 15.84
N HIS A 7 -3.03 22.81 16.85
CA HIS A 7 -1.72 23.44 17.01
C HIS A 7 -0.87 23.23 15.74
N PRO A 8 -0.37 24.31 15.09
CA PRO A 8 0.21 24.21 13.74
C PRO A 8 1.34 23.18 13.59
N ALA A 9 2.17 23.03 14.61
CA ALA A 9 3.31 22.11 14.57
C ALA A 9 2.94 20.65 14.89
N ALA A 10 1.77 20.38 15.48
CA ALA A 10 1.43 19.03 15.95
C ALA A 10 1.31 18.05 14.79
N LYS A 11 0.68 18.48 13.68
CA LYS A 11 0.47 17.64 12.49
C LYS A 11 1.76 17.26 11.76
N ILE A 12 2.82 18.06 11.90
CA ILE A 12 4.07 17.87 11.14
C ILE A 12 4.69 16.50 11.45
N ARG A 13 4.74 16.13 12.74
CA ARG A 13 5.29 14.85 13.18
C ARG A 13 4.45 13.68 12.69
N ASP A 14 3.13 13.75 12.84
CA ASP A 14 2.18 12.73 12.38
C ASP A 14 2.28 12.49 10.87
N ASP A 15 2.35 13.57 10.09
CA ASP A 15 2.48 13.48 8.63
C ASP A 15 3.86 12.92 8.22
N ALA A 16 4.93 13.30 8.90
CA ALA A 16 6.27 12.76 8.65
C ALA A 16 6.34 11.26 8.95
N LEU A 17 5.79 10.82 10.09
CA LEU A 17 5.72 9.42 10.49
C LEU A 17 4.86 8.60 9.52
N SER A 18 3.70 9.13 9.12
CA SER A 18 2.79 8.47 8.19
C SER A 18 3.41 8.31 6.80
N ARG A 19 4.16 9.31 6.34
CA ARG A 19 4.91 9.24 5.08
C ARG A 19 6.04 8.21 5.15
N ALA A 20 6.80 8.17 6.25
CA ALA A 20 7.84 7.14 6.46
C ALA A 20 7.26 5.72 6.43
N ARG A 21 6.08 5.50 7.04
CA ARG A 21 5.35 4.22 6.99
C ARG A 21 4.98 3.82 5.56
N PHE A 22 4.37 4.74 4.82
CA PHE A 22 3.94 4.50 3.43
C PHE A 22 5.13 4.27 2.47
N GLU A 23 6.28 4.87 2.78
CA GLU A 23 7.51 4.76 1.99
C GLU A 23 8.43 3.62 2.43
N PHE A 24 8.03 2.82 3.43
CA PHE A 24 8.85 1.75 4.00
C PHE A 24 10.23 2.21 4.49
N ARG A 25 10.34 3.49 4.90
CA ARG A 25 11.54 4.04 5.54
C ARG A 25 11.53 3.69 7.03
N TRP A 26 11.81 2.43 7.33
CA TRP A 26 11.66 1.86 8.67
C TRP A 26 12.49 2.61 9.73
N GLU A 27 13.74 2.94 9.44
CA GLU A 27 14.57 3.70 10.39
C GLU A 27 14.01 5.10 10.68
N ASP A 28 13.52 5.80 9.65
CA ASP A 28 12.88 7.10 9.85
C ASP A 28 11.59 6.98 10.65
N GLN A 29 10.81 5.93 10.41
CA GLN A 29 9.60 5.65 11.19
C GLN A 29 9.92 5.39 12.67
N PHE A 30 10.97 4.62 12.97
CA PHE A 30 11.38 4.38 14.36
C PHE A 30 11.86 5.67 15.01
N ASN A 31 12.74 6.42 14.34
CA ASN A 31 13.29 7.66 14.87
C ASN A 31 12.22 8.75 15.10
N LEU A 32 11.11 8.71 14.35
CA LEU A 32 9.97 9.62 14.53
C LEU A 32 8.94 9.11 15.57
N ALA A 33 9.04 7.87 16.04
CA ALA A 33 8.16 7.33 17.07
C ALA A 33 8.34 8.08 18.41
N LEU A 34 7.35 7.96 19.30
CA LEU A 34 7.48 8.55 20.64
C LEU A 34 8.52 7.79 21.46
N ASP A 35 8.65 6.49 21.19
CA ASP A 35 9.63 5.58 21.77
C ASP A 35 10.29 4.79 20.62
N PRO A 36 11.43 5.29 20.10
CA PRO A 36 12.13 4.66 18.97
C PRO A 36 12.66 3.26 19.27
N GLU A 37 13.11 3.01 20.49
CA GLU A 37 13.71 1.71 20.88
C GLU A 37 12.65 0.62 20.89
N THR A 38 11.52 0.86 21.56
CA THR A 38 10.40 -0.09 21.58
C THR A 38 9.83 -0.32 20.18
N ALA A 39 9.74 0.71 19.35
CA ALA A 39 9.25 0.57 17.98
C ALA A 39 10.14 -0.34 17.12
N ARG A 40 11.48 -0.22 17.28
CA ARG A 40 12.45 -1.07 16.59
C ARG A 40 12.40 -2.50 17.12
N ASP A 41 12.35 -2.68 18.44
CA ASP A 41 12.29 -4.00 19.08
C ASP A 41 11.08 -4.81 18.57
N PHE A 42 9.90 -4.20 18.53
CA PHE A 42 8.68 -4.89 18.07
C PHE A 42 8.74 -5.31 16.60
N HIS A 43 9.40 -4.54 15.75
CA HIS A 43 9.65 -4.95 14.37
C HIS A 43 10.62 -6.14 14.33
N ASP A 44 11.70 -6.06 15.10
CA ASP A 44 12.82 -7.00 15.03
C ASP A 44 12.55 -8.35 15.70
N GLN A 45 11.57 -8.43 16.60
CA GLN A 45 11.07 -9.69 17.16
C GLN A 45 10.69 -10.72 16.08
N THR A 46 10.24 -10.26 14.92
CA THR A 46 9.81 -11.13 13.80
C THR A 46 10.65 -10.97 12.54
N LEU A 47 11.31 -9.82 12.38
CA LEU A 47 12.10 -9.46 11.20
C LEU A 47 13.47 -8.87 11.61
N PRO A 48 14.36 -9.67 12.24
CA PRO A 48 15.57 -9.15 12.91
C PRO A 48 16.69 -8.70 11.97
N LYS A 49 16.69 -9.15 10.71
CA LYS A 49 17.75 -8.83 9.75
C LYS A 49 17.63 -7.38 9.28
N ASP A 50 18.75 -6.69 9.11
CA ASP A 50 18.80 -5.32 8.57
C ASP A 50 18.13 -5.19 7.20
N ALA A 51 18.17 -6.24 6.37
CA ALA A 51 17.47 -6.29 5.10
C ALA A 51 15.95 -6.11 5.22
N HIS A 52 15.34 -6.38 6.38
CA HIS A 52 13.92 -6.14 6.59
C HIS A 52 13.61 -4.65 6.82
N LYS A 53 14.60 -3.83 7.19
CA LYS A 53 14.44 -2.37 7.31
C LYS A 53 14.33 -1.65 5.96
N VAL A 54 14.54 -2.37 4.86
CA VAL A 54 14.32 -1.89 3.48
C VAL A 54 13.20 -2.68 2.78
N ALA A 55 12.52 -3.59 3.50
CA ALA A 55 11.48 -4.41 2.91
C ALA A 55 10.16 -3.64 2.79
N HIS A 56 9.47 -3.85 1.67
CA HIS A 56 8.15 -3.26 1.38
C HIS A 56 6.99 -4.04 2.01
N PHE A 57 7.19 -4.56 3.22
CA PHE A 57 6.16 -5.22 4.00
C PHE A 57 6.54 -5.26 5.47
N CYS A 58 5.55 -5.47 6.32
CA CYS A 58 5.74 -5.78 7.73
C CYS A 58 5.39 -7.25 8.02
N SER A 59 5.65 -7.68 9.24
CA SER A 59 5.36 -9.04 9.71
C SER A 59 3.87 -9.39 9.79
N MET A 60 2.96 -8.41 9.77
CA MET A 60 1.52 -8.67 9.82
C MET A 60 0.97 -9.21 8.50
N CYS A 61 1.34 -8.59 7.37
CA CYS A 61 0.72 -8.87 6.08
C CYS A 61 1.61 -9.73 5.17
N GLY A 62 2.92 -9.73 5.42
CA GLY A 62 3.89 -10.38 4.54
C GLY A 62 3.97 -9.74 3.14
N PRO A 63 4.84 -10.27 2.27
CA PRO A 63 5.17 -9.63 0.99
C PRO A 63 4.02 -9.60 -0.02
N LYS A 64 3.11 -10.57 0.02
CA LYS A 64 2.04 -10.69 -0.99
C LYS A 64 0.78 -9.88 -0.68
N PHE A 65 0.57 -9.50 0.57
CA PHE A 65 -0.70 -8.91 1.02
C PHE A 65 -0.52 -7.57 1.73
N CYS A 66 0.66 -6.94 1.62
CA CYS A 66 0.87 -5.62 2.20
C CYS A 66 0.04 -4.57 1.44
N SER A 67 -0.97 -4.01 2.11
CA SER A 67 -1.89 -3.03 1.52
C SER A 67 -1.18 -1.77 1.02
N MET A 68 -0.12 -1.34 1.70
CA MET A 68 0.66 -0.16 1.28
C MET A 68 1.46 -0.43 0.01
N GLU A 69 2.04 -1.63 -0.14
CA GLU A 69 2.77 -1.99 -1.36
C GLU A 69 1.82 -2.16 -2.54
N ILE A 70 0.69 -2.86 -2.34
CA ILE A 70 -0.36 -2.96 -3.37
C ILE A 70 -0.84 -1.57 -3.79
N THR A 71 -1.02 -0.66 -2.84
CA THR A 71 -1.40 0.73 -3.15
C THR A 71 -0.33 1.44 -3.97
N ARG A 72 0.96 1.22 -3.68
CA ARG A 72 2.07 1.77 -4.47
C ARG A 72 2.07 1.21 -5.88
N GLU A 73 1.98 -0.11 -6.05
CA GLU A 73 1.92 -0.76 -7.36
C GLU A 73 0.77 -0.22 -8.21
N ILE A 74 -0.42 -0.05 -7.61
CA ILE A 74 -1.57 0.55 -8.28
C ILE A 74 -1.26 2.00 -8.70
N ARG A 75 -0.63 2.80 -7.83
CA ARG A 75 -0.28 4.19 -8.14
C ARG A 75 0.78 4.30 -9.23
N ASP A 76 1.74 3.39 -9.26
CA ASP A 76 2.82 3.38 -10.24
C ASP A 76 2.32 2.87 -11.60
N THR A 77 1.38 1.92 -11.61
CA THR A 77 0.82 1.33 -12.83
C THR A 77 -0.30 2.18 -13.44
N PHE A 78 -1.20 2.71 -12.61
CA PHE A 78 -2.45 3.37 -13.07
C PHE A 78 -2.53 4.84 -12.66
N GLY A 79 -1.51 5.38 -11.98
CA GLY A 79 -1.55 6.72 -11.42
C GLY A 79 -2.28 6.80 -10.07
N SER A 80 -2.21 7.97 -9.43
CA SER A 80 -2.88 8.17 -8.15
C SER A 80 -4.41 8.15 -8.30
N ALA A 81 -5.15 7.81 -7.24
CA ALA A 81 -6.62 7.96 -7.25
C ALA A 81 -7.12 9.41 -7.51
N ARG A 82 -6.22 10.40 -7.49
CA ARG A 82 -6.48 11.80 -7.86
C ARG A 82 -5.97 12.14 -9.26
N ALA A 83 -5.26 11.24 -9.91
CA ALA A 83 -4.96 11.37 -11.33
C ALA A 83 -6.29 11.21 -12.08
N PRO A 84 -6.54 12.03 -13.11
CA PRO A 84 -7.70 11.81 -13.95
C PRO A 84 -7.52 10.43 -14.60
N ASN A 85 -8.41 9.48 -14.30
CA ASN A 85 -8.60 8.33 -15.18
C ASN A 85 -8.87 8.92 -16.56
N THR A 86 -7.97 8.73 -17.51
CA THR A 86 -8.29 9.12 -18.87
C THR A 86 -9.47 8.26 -19.28
N LEU A 87 -10.57 8.89 -19.70
CA LEU A 87 -11.79 8.17 -20.10
C LEU A 87 -11.48 7.04 -21.08
N THR A 88 -10.46 7.26 -21.92
CA THR A 88 -9.92 6.32 -22.91
C THR A 88 -9.35 5.03 -22.33
N GLU A 89 -8.60 5.05 -21.23
CA GLU A 89 -8.00 3.83 -20.65
C GLU A 89 -9.07 2.95 -19.96
N ALA A 90 -10.01 3.59 -19.27
CA ALA A 90 -11.14 2.88 -18.67
C ALA A 90 -12.07 2.28 -19.73
N GLU A 91 -12.38 3.04 -20.79
CA GLU A 91 -13.19 2.56 -21.93
C GLU A 91 -12.50 1.39 -22.65
N GLN A 92 -11.19 1.47 -22.88
CA GLN A 92 -10.43 0.39 -23.51
C GLN A 92 -10.41 -0.87 -22.63
N GLY A 93 -10.13 -0.74 -21.32
CA GLY A 93 -10.17 -1.88 -20.40
C GLY A 93 -11.56 -2.53 -20.32
N MET A 94 -12.63 -1.72 -20.39
CA MET A 94 -14.00 -2.24 -20.45
C MET A 94 -14.29 -2.96 -21.76
N LEU A 95 -13.80 -2.46 -22.90
CA LEU A 95 -13.92 -3.13 -24.21
C LEU A 95 -13.22 -4.49 -24.19
N GLU A 96 -11.98 -4.56 -23.70
CA GLU A 96 -11.22 -5.81 -23.59
C GLU A 96 -11.94 -6.84 -22.71
N LYS A 97 -12.49 -6.40 -21.56
CA LYS A 97 -13.28 -7.29 -20.69
C LYS A 97 -14.60 -7.72 -21.31
N ALA A 98 -15.25 -6.86 -22.09
CA ALA A 98 -16.45 -7.22 -22.83
C ALA A 98 -16.17 -8.25 -23.93
N GLU A 99 -15.02 -8.16 -24.61
CA GLU A 99 -14.57 -9.16 -25.58
C GLU A 99 -14.22 -10.49 -24.90
N GLU A 100 -13.50 -10.46 -23.77
CA GLU A 100 -13.18 -11.64 -22.97
C GLU A 100 -14.46 -12.36 -22.50
N PHE A 101 -15.45 -11.61 -22.01
CA PHE A 101 -16.74 -12.15 -21.59
C PHE A 101 -17.48 -12.84 -22.75
N LYS A 102 -17.52 -12.20 -23.93
CA LYS A 102 -18.12 -12.79 -25.13
C LYS A 102 -17.37 -14.06 -25.56
N ALA A 103 -16.04 -14.04 -25.55
CA ALA A 103 -15.20 -15.18 -25.93
C ALA A 103 -15.39 -16.38 -24.99
N LYS A 104 -15.64 -16.13 -23.70
CA LYS A 104 -15.91 -17.16 -22.69
C LYS A 104 -17.39 -17.59 -22.61
N GLY A 105 -18.17 -17.30 -23.65
CA GLY A 105 -19.56 -17.77 -23.76
C GLY A 105 -20.61 -16.86 -23.14
N SER A 106 -20.24 -15.65 -22.71
CA SER A 106 -21.15 -14.70 -22.02
C SER A 106 -21.78 -15.26 -20.75
N GLU A 107 -21.05 -16.13 -20.04
CA GLU A 107 -21.47 -16.72 -18.77
C GLU A 107 -20.91 -15.93 -17.59
N ILE A 108 -21.74 -15.70 -16.57
CA ILE A 108 -21.33 -14.99 -15.34
C ILE A 108 -20.49 -15.91 -14.44
N TYR A 109 -20.76 -17.22 -14.48
CA TYR A 109 -20.07 -18.23 -13.69
C TYR A 109 -19.36 -19.19 -14.63
N LEU A 110 -18.03 -19.18 -14.61
CA LEU A 110 -17.22 -20.10 -15.40
C LEU A 110 -16.96 -21.36 -14.57
N ALA A 111 -17.05 -22.54 -15.18
CA ALA A 111 -16.64 -23.78 -14.53
C ALA A 111 -15.16 -23.68 -14.12
N GLU A 112 -14.82 -24.14 -12.92
CA GLU A 112 -13.42 -24.13 -12.48
C GLU A 112 -12.57 -24.97 -13.43
N PRO A 113 -11.35 -24.52 -13.77
CA PRO A 113 -10.45 -25.30 -14.59
C PRO A 113 -10.17 -26.63 -13.88
N SER A 114 -10.44 -27.75 -14.55
CA SER A 114 -10.09 -29.07 -14.06
C SER A 114 -8.58 -29.27 -14.26
N ASP A 115 -7.79 -28.96 -13.24
CA ASP A 115 -6.41 -29.46 -13.09
C ASP A 115 -6.41 -30.80 -12.33
#